data_AF-A0A348ZY99-F1
#
_entry.id   AF-A0A348ZY99-F1
#
_cell.length_a   1.000
_cell.length_b   1.000
_cell.length_c   1.000
_cell.angle_alpha   90.00
_cell.angle_beta   90.00
_cell.angle_gamma   90.00
#
_symmetry.space_group_name_H-M   'P 1'
#
loop_
_entity.id
_entity.type
_entity.pdbx_description
1 polymer ?
#
loop_
_entity_poly.entity_id
_entity_poly.type
_entity_poly.pdbx_seq_one_letter_code
_entity_poly.pdbx_strand_id
1 'polypeptide(L)'
;MNGGVVVKKKLLVVATLDTKGREAEVVKNRAQELGVEPLLMDIGVVGVPQTKPDIANTQLVEAAGYTLDELIRGHNRPRAIEVLQEGGRLMVNRLLRHDKLDGAIGIGGGTGTSVVSYIVKSLPYGLPRSWTST
;
A
#
# COMPACT_ATOMS: atom_id res chain seq x y z
N MET A 1 -14.22 -33.57 15.06
CA MET A 1 -14.39 -32.67 13.89
C MET A 1 -13.41 -31.52 14.07
N ASN A 2 -12.21 -31.63 13.49
CA ASN A 2 -11.20 -30.58 13.60
C ASN A 2 -11.48 -29.50 12.55
N GLY A 3 -12.21 -28.47 12.96
CA GLY A 3 -12.33 -27.22 12.21
C GLY A 3 -10.99 -26.49 12.24
N GLY A 4 -10.04 -26.94 11.42
CA GLY A 4 -8.78 -26.23 11.23
C GLY A 4 -9.07 -24.84 10.68
N VAL A 5 -8.66 -23.81 11.42
CA VAL A 5 -8.77 -22.42 10.97
C VAL A 5 -7.98 -22.29 9.67
N VAL A 6 -8.68 -22.11 8.55
CA VAL A 6 -8.03 -21.81 7.27
C VAL A 6 -7.49 -20.40 7.36
N VAL A 7 -6.17 -20.27 7.55
CA VAL A 7 -5.49 -18.98 7.55
C VAL A 7 -5.44 -18.46 6.11
N LYS A 8 -6.18 -17.40 5.81
CA LYS A 8 -6.12 -16.73 4.51
C LYS A 8 -4.80 -15.99 4.37
N LYS A 9 -4.15 -16.15 3.22
CA LYS A 9 -2.94 -15.40 2.85
C LYS A 9 -3.27 -13.92 2.67
N LYS A 10 -2.36 -13.03 3.05
CA LYS A 10 -2.58 -11.57 3.02
C LYS A 10 -1.74 -10.89 1.95
N LEU A 11 -2.41 -10.14 1.07
CA LEU A 11 -1.79 -9.41 -0.05
C LEU A 11 -1.92 -7.91 0.17
N LEU A 12 -0.80 -7.20 0.28
CA LEU A 12 -0.82 -5.74 0.24
C LEU A 12 -0.95 -5.25 -1.20
N VAL A 13 -1.92 -4.39 -1.46
CA VAL A 13 -2.09 -3.69 -2.74
C VAL A 13 -1.77 -2.22 -2.52
N VAL A 14 -0.72 -1.71 -3.18
CA VAL A 14 -0.25 -0.32 -3.02
C VAL A 14 -0.56 0.48 -4.27
N ALA A 15 -1.30 1.57 -4.15
CA ALA A 15 -1.66 2.43 -5.29
C ALA A 15 -2.01 3.86 -4.85
N THR A 16 -1.95 4.81 -5.79
CA THR A 16 -2.54 6.15 -5.62
C THR A 16 -4.05 6.05 -5.79
N LEU A 17 -4.81 5.83 -4.72
CA LEU A 17 -6.22 5.44 -4.83
C LEU A 17 -7.14 6.55 -5.37
N ASP A 18 -6.67 7.80 -5.35
CA ASP A 18 -7.34 8.95 -5.97
C ASP A 18 -7.42 8.86 -7.51
N THR A 19 -6.49 8.15 -8.12
CA THR A 19 -6.35 8.02 -9.58
C THR A 19 -6.43 6.57 -10.07
N LYS A 20 -5.99 5.62 -9.23
CA LYS A 20 -5.88 4.18 -9.50
C LYS A 20 -6.72 3.32 -8.57
N GLY A 21 -7.71 3.93 -7.89
CA GLY A 21 -8.56 3.19 -6.95
C GLY A 21 -9.38 2.11 -7.64
N ARG A 22 -9.95 2.40 -8.81
CA ARG A 22 -10.71 1.41 -9.60
C ARG A 22 -9.84 0.21 -10.01
N GLU A 23 -8.62 0.46 -10.49
CA GLU A 23 -7.68 -0.63 -10.83
C GLU A 23 -7.27 -1.43 -9.58
N ALA A 24 -7.05 -0.77 -8.44
CA ALA A 24 -6.76 -1.44 -7.17
C ALA A 24 -7.95 -2.28 -6.67
N GLU A 25 -9.19 -1.84 -6.89
CA GLU A 25 -10.41 -2.58 -6.57
C GLU A 25 -10.55 -3.85 -7.42
N VAL A 26 -10.20 -3.80 -8.71
CA VAL A 26 -10.15 -5.00 -9.56
C VAL A 26 -9.17 -6.03 -9.00
N VAL A 27 -7.96 -5.60 -8.59
CA VAL A 27 -6.97 -6.49 -7.96
C VAL A 27 -7.49 -7.05 -6.63
N LYS A 28 -8.12 -6.20 -5.80
CA LYS A 28 -8.75 -6.59 -4.54
C LYS A 28 -9.78 -7.70 -4.75
N ASN A 29 -10.72 -7.49 -5.67
CA ASN A 29 -11.78 -8.45 -5.94
C ASN A 29 -11.21 -9.77 -6.46
N ARG A 30 -10.23 -9.71 -7.37
CA ARG A 30 -9.59 -10.92 -7.89
C ARG A 30 -8.81 -11.69 -6.83
N ALA A 31 -8.12 -11.00 -5.92
CA ALA A 31 -7.44 -11.65 -4.79
C ALA A 31 -8.45 -12.37 -3.88
N GLN A 32 -9.58 -11.74 -3.58
CA GLN A 32 -10.65 -12.34 -2.77
C GLN A 32 -11.25 -13.59 -3.41
N GLU A 33 -11.50 -13.57 -4.72
CA GLU A 33 -11.95 -14.75 -5.49
C GLU A 33 -10.97 -15.92 -5.39
N LEU A 34 -9.67 -15.64 -5.29
CA LEU A 34 -8.61 -16.63 -5.11
C LEU A 34 -8.40 -17.05 -3.65
N GLY A 35 -9.25 -16.59 -2.72
CA GLY A 35 -9.15 -16.92 -1.29
C GLY A 35 -8.05 -16.16 -0.53
N VAL A 36 -7.47 -15.12 -1.15
CA VAL A 36 -6.46 -14.23 -0.55
C VAL A 36 -7.16 -13.01 0.05
N GLU A 37 -6.70 -12.54 1.20
CA GLU A 37 -7.20 -11.35 1.89
C GLU A 37 -6.37 -10.12 1.47
N PRO A 38 -6.91 -9.23 0.62
CA PRO A 38 -6.21 -8.02 0.22
C PRO A 38 -6.29 -6.93 1.31
N LEU A 39 -5.24 -6.12 1.40
CA LEU A 39 -5.18 -4.87 2.15
C LEU A 39 -4.83 -3.74 1.20
N LEU A 40 -5.70 -2.74 1.05
CA LEU A 40 -5.45 -1.57 0.21
C LEU A 40 -4.67 -0.51 0.98
N MET A 41 -3.49 -0.14 0.49
CA MET A 41 -2.70 0.99 0.98
C MET A 41 -2.71 2.14 -0.01
N ASP A 42 -3.20 3.29 0.45
CA ASP A 42 -3.22 4.52 -0.32
C ASP A 42 -1.91 5.30 -0.18
N ILE A 43 -1.34 5.64 -1.33
CA ILE A 43 -0.16 6.53 -1.47
C ILE A 43 -0.49 7.80 -2.27
N GLY A 44 -1.78 8.11 -2.47
CA GLY A 44 -2.23 9.39 -3.02
C GLY A 44 -2.06 10.54 -2.02
N VAL A 45 -1.87 11.77 -2.50
CA VAL A 45 -1.67 12.96 -1.63
C VAL A 45 -2.74 14.03 -1.85
N VAL A 46 -3.23 14.17 -3.08
CA VAL A 46 -4.01 15.34 -3.49
C VAL A 46 -5.50 15.04 -3.59
N GLY A 47 -5.86 13.93 -4.25
CA GLY A 47 -7.26 13.61 -4.50
C GLY A 47 -7.90 12.76 -3.41
N VAL A 48 -9.22 12.63 -3.51
CA VAL A 48 -10.01 11.71 -2.67
C VAL A 48 -9.91 10.30 -3.25
N PRO A 49 -9.65 9.27 -2.43
CA PRO A 49 -9.63 7.88 -2.88
C PRO A 49 -10.93 7.47 -3.59
N GLN A 50 -10.81 6.88 -4.78
CA GLN A 50 -11.93 6.31 -5.53
C GLN A 50 -12.45 5.00 -4.91
N THR A 51 -11.58 4.35 -4.12
CA THR A 51 -11.87 3.12 -3.39
C THR A 51 -11.36 3.30 -1.97
N LYS A 52 -12.13 2.84 -0.98
CA LYS A 52 -11.79 3.00 0.43
C LYS A 52 -10.49 2.24 0.77
N PRO A 53 -9.45 2.92 1.29
CA PRO A 53 -8.24 2.24 1.77
C PRO A 53 -8.50 1.49 3.07
N ASP A 54 -7.73 0.40 3.25
CA ASP A 54 -7.57 -0.26 4.56
C ASP A 54 -6.42 0.39 5.36
N ILE A 55 -5.46 0.98 4.65
CA ILE A 55 -4.36 1.80 5.19
C ILE A 55 -4.36 3.13 4.42
N ALA A 56 -4.82 4.19 5.09
CA ALA A 56 -4.91 5.51 4.49
C ALA A 56 -3.54 6.20 4.39
N ASN A 57 -3.41 7.13 3.44
CA ASN A 57 -2.23 7.97 3.27
C ASN A 57 -1.87 8.75 4.54
N THR A 58 -2.86 9.22 5.31
CA THR A 58 -2.67 9.91 6.59
C THR A 58 -1.91 9.04 7.58
N GLN A 59 -2.21 7.74 7.64
CA GLN A 59 -1.51 6.80 8.52
C GLN A 59 -0.05 6.61 8.11
N LEU A 60 0.26 6.68 6.80
CA LEU A 60 1.65 6.63 6.33
C LEU A 60 2.40 7.89 6.75
N VAL A 61 1.79 9.05 6.53
CA VAL A 61 2.38 10.36 6.83
C VAL A 61 2.62 10.51 8.34
N GLU A 62 1.65 10.11 9.16
CA GLU A 62 1.77 10.06 10.62
C GLU A 62 2.88 9.10 11.08
N ALA A 63 2.97 7.90 10.47
CA ALA A 63 4.01 6.94 10.79
C ALA A 63 5.42 7.49 10.51
N ALA A 64 5.56 8.36 9.52
CA ALA A 64 6.80 9.05 9.20
C ALA A 64 7.05 10.32 10.04
N GLY A 65 6.14 10.68 10.96
CA GLY A 65 6.28 11.82 11.87
C GLY A 65 5.83 13.16 11.29
N TYR A 66 4.93 13.14 10.31
CA TYR A 66 4.37 14.34 9.66
C TYR A 66 2.85 14.35 9.73
N THR A 67 2.24 15.44 9.28
CA THR A 67 0.81 15.56 9.02
C THR A 67 0.55 15.73 7.51
N LEU A 68 -0.61 15.27 7.04
CA LEU A 68 -0.97 15.40 5.62
C LEU A 68 -1.05 16.88 5.20
N ASP A 69 -1.52 17.75 6.08
CA ASP A 69 -1.60 19.19 5.83
C ASP A 69 -0.24 19.86 5.62
N GLU A 70 0.81 19.41 6.32
CA GLU A 70 2.18 19.91 6.10
C GLU A 70 2.67 19.57 4.68
N LEU A 71 2.37 18.37 4.19
CA LEU A 71 2.75 17.94 2.84
C LEU A 71 1.99 18.69 1.75
N ILE A 72 0.69 18.91 1.95
CA ILE A 72 -0.15 19.63 0.99
C ILE A 72 0.26 21.12 0.93
N ARG A 73 0.40 21.78 2.09
CA ARG A 73 0.74 23.23 2.14
C ARG A 73 2.14 23.53 1.66
N GLY A 74 3.09 22.63 1.90
CA GLY A 74 4.49 22.82 1.51
C GLY A 74 4.73 22.86 0.00
N HIS A 75 3.77 22.40 -0.84
CA HIS A 75 3.90 22.26 -2.30
C HIS A 75 5.19 21.53 -2.74
N ASN A 76 5.81 20.78 -1.82
CA ASN A 76 7.07 20.10 -2.03
C ASN A 76 6.79 18.64 -2.35
N ARG A 77 6.48 18.39 -3.62
CA ARG A 77 6.19 17.06 -4.15
C ARG A 77 7.31 16.04 -3.87
N PRO A 78 8.60 16.37 -4.05
CA PRO A 78 9.70 15.48 -3.63
C PRO A 78 9.60 15.08 -2.15
N ARG A 79 9.35 16.04 -1.25
CA ARG A 79 9.23 15.75 0.18
C ARG A 79 8.03 14.84 0.48
N ALA A 80 6.89 15.06 -0.16
CA ALA A 80 5.73 14.19 0.00
C ALA A 80 6.02 12.74 -0.43
N ILE A 81 6.77 12.56 -1.52
CA ILE A 81 7.21 11.23 -1.99
C ILE A 81 8.08 10.55 -0.94
N GLU A 82 9.10 11.24 -0.39
CA GLU A 82 9.98 10.68 0.64
C GLU A 82 9.21 10.27 1.90
N VAL A 83 8.28 11.10 2.35
CA VAL A 83 7.46 10.84 3.54
C VAL A 83 6.53 9.64 3.32
N LEU A 84 5.89 9.54 2.15
CA LEU A 84 5.07 8.37 1.80
C LEU A 84 5.89 7.08 1.68
N GLN A 85 7.09 7.17 1.10
CA GLN A 85 8.02 6.04 0.99
C GLN A 85 8.38 5.50 2.37
N GLU A 86 8.83 6.37 3.27
CA GLU A 86 9.23 5.98 4.62
C GLU A 86 8.03 5.50 5.45
N GLY A 87 6.91 6.23 5.40
CA GLY A 87 5.67 5.85 6.08
C GLY A 87 5.15 4.48 5.62
N GLY A 88 5.12 4.24 4.32
CA GLY A 88 4.74 2.97 3.73
C GLY A 88 5.66 1.82 4.16
N ARG A 89 6.99 2.04 4.18
CA ARG A 89 7.97 1.08 4.67
C ARG A 89 7.76 0.73 6.14
N LEU A 90 7.52 1.72 6.99
CA LEU A 90 7.24 1.52 8.42
C LEU A 90 5.96 0.71 8.64
N MET A 91 4.91 0.98 7.85
CA MET A 91 3.66 0.24 7.91
C MET A 91 3.81 -1.20 7.44
N VAL A 92 4.53 -1.45 6.34
CA VAL A 92 4.87 -2.82 5.89
C VAL A 92 5.61 -3.58 6.98
N ASN A 93 6.65 -2.98 7.57
CA ASN A 93 7.40 -3.61 8.65
C ASN A 93 6.52 -3.93 9.87
N ARG A 94 5.54 -3.08 10.18
CA ARG A 94 4.58 -3.34 11.25
C ARG A 94 3.67 -4.53 10.91
N LEU A 95 3.19 -4.63 9.67
CA LEU A 95 2.36 -5.76 9.23
C LEU A 95 3.15 -7.07 9.27
N LEU A 96 4.40 -7.07 8.80
CA LEU A 96 5.28 -8.24 8.83
C LEU A 96 5.53 -8.75 10.25
N ARG A 97 5.77 -7.86 11.23
CA ARG A 97 5.97 -8.25 12.64
C ARG A 97 4.76 -8.92 13.29
N HIS A 98 3.58 -8.79 12.72
CA HIS A 98 2.35 -9.39 13.23
C HIS A 98 1.87 -10.58 12.38
N ASP A 99 2.73 -11.11 11.49
CA ASP A 99 2.40 -12.17 10.52
C ASP A 99 1.16 -11.82 9.67
N LYS A 100 1.00 -10.53 9.33
CA LYS A 100 -0.16 -10.01 8.60
C LYS A 100 0.12 -9.77 7.11
N LEU A 101 1.21 -10.27 6.56
CA LEU A 101 1.57 -10.01 5.17
C LEU A 101 2.33 -11.18 4.53
N ASP A 102 1.80 -11.72 3.42
CA ASP A 102 2.38 -12.82 2.65
C ASP A 102 2.88 -12.39 1.27
N GLY A 103 2.66 -11.14 0.86
CA GLY A 103 3.12 -10.62 -0.42
C GLY A 103 2.60 -9.21 -0.70
N ALA A 104 3.13 -8.58 -1.73
CA ALA A 104 2.69 -7.25 -2.15
C ALA A 104 2.60 -7.10 -3.66
N ILE A 105 1.61 -6.36 -4.13
CA ILE A 105 1.51 -5.88 -5.51
C ILE A 105 1.31 -4.38 -5.51
N GLY A 106 1.93 -3.67 -6.44
CA GLY A 106 1.72 -2.23 -6.61
C GLY A 106 1.30 -1.83 -8.01
N ILE A 107 0.56 -0.73 -8.08
CA ILE A 107 0.05 -0.16 -9.33
C ILE A 107 0.48 1.31 -9.36
N GLY A 108 1.21 1.72 -10.41
CA GLY A 108 1.66 3.10 -10.53
C GLY A 108 1.95 3.53 -11.96
N GLY A 109 1.86 4.85 -12.20
CA GLY A 109 2.63 5.50 -13.26
C GLY A 109 3.96 6.02 -12.71
N GLY A 110 4.69 6.88 -13.41
CA GLY A 110 6.07 7.28 -13.04
C GLY A 110 6.32 7.56 -11.54
N THR A 111 5.55 8.47 -10.92
CA THR A 111 5.74 8.79 -9.49
C THR A 111 5.16 7.74 -8.54
N GLY A 112 4.00 7.17 -8.87
CA GLY A 112 3.41 6.08 -8.07
C GLY A 112 4.35 4.88 -8.00
N THR A 113 4.98 4.52 -9.13
CA THR A 113 5.97 3.44 -9.22
C THR A 113 7.19 3.70 -8.34
N SER A 114 7.65 4.95 -8.21
CA SER A 114 8.77 5.28 -7.31
C SER A 114 8.44 4.98 -5.84
N VAL A 115 7.24 5.36 -5.39
CA VAL A 115 6.78 5.10 -4.01
C VAL A 115 6.51 3.61 -3.80
N VAL A 116 5.76 2.98 -4.72
CA VAL A 116 5.48 1.54 -4.73
C VAL A 116 6.76 0.73 -4.65
N SER A 117 7.73 0.99 -5.53
CA SER A 117 8.97 0.23 -5.61
C SER A 117 9.75 0.29 -4.31
N TYR A 118 9.80 1.47 -3.67
CA TYR A 118 10.45 1.65 -2.39
C TYR A 118 9.78 0.80 -1.30
N ILE A 119 8.45 0.87 -1.21
CA ILE A 119 7.66 0.15 -0.20
C ILE A 119 7.80 -1.37 -0.39
N VAL A 120 7.56 -1.88 -1.60
CA VAL A 120 7.56 -3.34 -1.83
C VAL A 120 8.96 -3.96 -1.76
N LYS A 121 10.02 -3.19 -2.00
CA LYS A 121 11.42 -3.64 -1.79
C LYS A 121 11.76 -3.88 -0.32
N SER A 122 10.97 -3.34 0.62
CA SER A 122 11.18 -3.58 2.05
C SER A 122 10.74 -4.97 2.52
N LEU A 123 10.01 -5.71 1.68
CA LEU A 123 9.63 -7.09 2.01
C LEU A 123 10.89 -7.98 2.06
N PRO A 124 10.98 -8.91 3.04
CA PRO A 124 12.02 -9.93 3.09
C PRO A 124 12.17 -10.69 1.77
N TYR A 125 13.37 -11.24 1.56
CA TYR A 125 13.57 -12.23 0.49
C TYR A 125 12.65 -13.44 0.72
N GLY A 126 12.11 -13.99 -0.37
CA GLY A 126 11.18 -15.11 -0.34
C GLY A 126 9.70 -14.72 -0.38
N LEU A 127 9.33 -13.49 0.02
CA LEU A 127 7.96 -13.01 -0.15
C LEU A 127 7.72 -12.49 -1.58
N PRO A 128 6.64 -12.94 -2.26
CA PRO A 128 6.30 -12.46 -3.60
C PRO A 128 6.03 -10.96 -3.60
N ARG A 129 6.67 -10.26 -4.54
CA ARG A 129 6.47 -8.83 -4.81
C ARG A 129 6.48 -8.55 -6.30
N SER A 130 5.55 -7.74 -6.77
CA SER A 130 5.51 -7.26 -8.15
C SER A 130 4.88 -5.87 -8.22
N TRP A 131 5.08 -5.17 -9.32
CA TRP A 131 4.35 -3.95 -9.61
C TRP A 131 4.23 -3.74 -11.12
N THR A 132 3.19 -3.03 -11.51
CA THR A 132 2.98 -2.60 -12.90
C THR A 132 3.29 -1.12 -13.03
N SER A 133 4.02 -0.77 -14.09
CA SER A 133 4.35 0.60 -14.46
C SER A 133 4.07 0.79 -15.95
N THR A 134 3.61 1.99 -16.32
CA THR A 134 3.53 2.47 -17.70
C THR A 134 4.88 3.00 -18.18
#